data_AF-A0A4Q1EZQ9-F1
#
_entry.id   AF-A0A4Q1EZQ9-F1
#
_cell.length_a   1.000
_cell.length_b   1.000
_cell.length_c   1.000
_cell.angle_alpha   90.00
_cell.angle_beta   90.00
_cell.angle_gamma   90.00
#
_symmetry.space_group_name_H-M   'P 1'
#
loop_
_entity.id
_entity.type
_entity.pdbx_description
1 polymer ?
#
loop_
_entity_poly.entity_id
_entity_poly.type
_entity_poly.pdbx_seq_one_letter_code
_entity_poly.pdbx_strand_id
1 'polypeptide(L)'
;MPRYLKSYLIITKNKDKLDYKMRVSFYSNRNDLILDRYHLYNMEDILVSDNGKKPEKKQSKSLITSKTTCVHWGYFLTNNETGQDWLVYDWWECDWGADDDEQLPPDGGGGGGGGGSAPLDDAEVIEDQINDIGLDPCTKDILDQLKNLGGGDIAEMLKRFSPPGSIYNLNMITGPVKDSNVLAQTNSVTGSSTDINLIFNENYIKGKNQSSRPTDLSVATTMAHEIIHAYLISLLEDYKTCGDLEICDFPTIYEAYVQQQIDKDKSKMPSEHHEVIAKKYVAVIAATIQEFHTKKSVPLGFASEIYTDLAWSGLFGTSEFNRLYPNDPSSVCYNDRERIINRFYSEKNAELRGVLTPTGIPCVK
;
A
#
# COMPACT_ATOMS: atom_id res chain seq x y z
N MET A 1 5.53 24.65 -19.08
CA MET A 1 4.91 23.31 -19.13
C MET A 1 5.32 22.56 -17.87
N PRO A 2 4.39 21.95 -17.14
CA PRO A 2 4.71 21.16 -15.95
C PRO A 2 5.61 19.98 -16.36
N ARG A 3 6.68 19.73 -15.59
CA ARG A 3 7.56 18.58 -15.78
C ARG A 3 7.40 17.65 -14.58
N TYR A 4 7.27 16.37 -14.85
CA TYR A 4 7.11 15.35 -13.82
C TYR A 4 8.47 14.71 -13.52
N LEU A 5 8.70 14.42 -12.24
CA LEU A 5 9.98 13.93 -11.73
C LEU A 5 9.81 12.52 -11.16
N LYS A 6 10.73 11.62 -11.51
CA LYS A 6 10.91 10.33 -10.83
C LYS A 6 12.38 10.15 -10.44
N SER A 7 12.62 9.86 -9.17
CA SER A 7 13.96 9.57 -8.64
C SER A 7 14.15 8.07 -8.44
N TYR A 8 15.35 7.58 -8.73
CA TYR A 8 15.75 6.19 -8.50
C TYR A 8 17.14 6.16 -7.88
N LEU A 9 17.33 5.35 -6.84
CA LEU A 9 18.66 5.03 -6.34
C LEU A 9 19.27 3.90 -7.19
N ILE A 10 20.36 4.20 -7.87
CA ILE A 10 21.14 3.23 -8.65
C ILE A 10 22.30 2.75 -7.78
N ILE A 11 22.32 1.45 -7.50
CA ILE A 11 23.41 0.79 -6.79
C ILE A 11 24.19 -0.05 -7.79
N THR A 12 25.46 0.29 -7.98
CA THR A 12 26.37 -0.45 -8.87
C THR A 12 27.50 -1.08 -8.05
N LYS A 13 27.69 -2.39 -8.19
CA LYS A 13 28.81 -3.09 -7.53
C LYS A 13 30.04 -3.02 -8.43
N ASN A 14 31.09 -2.35 -7.98
CA ASN A 14 32.39 -2.32 -8.65
C ASN A 14 33.44 -3.02 -7.77
N LYS A 15 33.77 -4.26 -8.12
CA LYS A 15 34.57 -5.18 -7.30
C LYS A 15 33.93 -5.37 -5.91
N ASP A 16 34.61 -4.93 -4.85
CA ASP A 16 34.20 -5.04 -3.45
C ASP A 16 33.56 -3.75 -2.90
N LYS A 17 33.27 -2.76 -3.75
CA LYS A 17 32.64 -1.49 -3.35
C LYS A 17 31.28 -1.32 -4.02
N LEU A 18 30.31 -0.82 -3.27
CA LEU A 18 29.04 -0.34 -3.78
C LEU A 18 29.20 1.15 -4.14
N ASP A 19 28.82 1.50 -5.36
CA ASP A 19 28.75 2.86 -5.89
C ASP A 19 27.28 3.25 -6.02
N TYR A 20 26.88 4.31 -5.33
CA TYR A 20 25.50 4.77 -5.25
C TYR A 20 25.35 6.04 -6.08
N LYS A 21 24.36 6.04 -6.98
CA LYS A 21 24.03 7.21 -7.80
C LYS A 21 22.54 7.49 -7.74
N MET A 22 22.17 8.75 -7.57
CA MET A 22 20.77 9.15 -7.70
C MET A 22 20.48 9.48 -9.16
N ARG A 23 19.54 8.76 -9.77
CA ARG A 23 19.01 9.09 -11.10
C ARG A 23 17.74 9.90 -10.95
N VAL A 24 17.72 11.09 -11.53
CA VAL A 24 16.54 11.96 -11.57
C VAL A 24 16.05 12.03 -13.00
N SER A 25 14.86 11.53 -13.27
CA SER A 25 14.25 11.47 -14.60
C SER A 25 13.15 12.52 -14.73
N PHE A 26 13.12 13.21 -15.87
CA PHE A 26 12.20 14.28 -16.20
C PHE A 26 11.29 13.84 -17.36
N TYR A 27 9.98 14.02 -17.19
CA TYR A 27 8.96 13.63 -18.17
C TYR A 27 8.11 14.84 -18.57
N SER A 28 7.71 14.88 -19.84
CA SER A 28 6.84 15.93 -20.41
C SER A 28 5.40 15.89 -19.87
N ASN A 29 4.94 14.73 -19.38
CA ASN A 29 3.56 14.49 -18.94
C ASN A 29 3.52 13.46 -17.80
N ARG A 30 2.47 13.48 -16.96
CA ARG A 30 2.28 12.61 -15.78
C ARG A 30 2.13 11.14 -16.17
N ASN A 31 1.49 10.90 -17.31
CA ASN A 31 1.05 9.58 -17.75
C ASN A 31 1.92 8.98 -18.87
N ASP A 32 2.84 9.75 -19.45
CA ASP A 32 3.66 9.28 -20.57
C ASP A 32 4.98 8.64 -20.10
N LEU A 33 5.37 7.57 -20.78
CA LEU A 33 6.67 6.90 -20.62
C LEU A 33 7.82 7.61 -21.36
N ILE A 34 7.54 8.73 -22.03
CA ILE A 34 8.53 9.44 -22.85
C ILE A 34 9.46 10.23 -21.92
N LEU A 35 10.65 9.67 -21.70
CA LEU A 35 11.71 10.29 -20.94
C LEU A 35 12.32 11.47 -21.73
N ASP A 36 12.12 12.69 -21.26
CA ASP A 36 12.72 13.88 -21.88
C ASP A 36 14.22 13.94 -21.61
N ARG A 37 14.56 13.76 -20.33
CA ARG A 37 15.91 13.95 -19.80
C ARG A 37 16.09 13.17 -18.51
N TYR A 38 17.32 12.81 -18.18
CA TYR A 38 17.69 12.34 -16.85
C TYR A 38 19.07 12.85 -16.44
N HIS A 39 19.24 13.02 -15.14
CA HIS A 39 20.49 13.34 -14.49
C HIS A 39 20.97 12.15 -13.66
N LEU A 40 22.29 12.03 -13.49
CA LEU A 40 22.90 11.16 -12.49
C LEU A 40 23.73 12.00 -11.53
N TYR A 41 23.52 11.81 -10.24
CA TYR A 41 24.27 12.43 -9.14
C TYR A 41 25.03 11.35 -8.37
N ASN A 42 26.20 11.68 -7.82
CA ASN A 42 26.92 10.82 -6.88
C ASN A 42 26.44 11.08 -5.43
N MET A 43 27.07 10.44 -4.45
CA MET A 43 26.73 10.59 -3.02
C MET A 43 27.05 11.98 -2.46
N GLU A 44 27.92 12.76 -3.11
CA GLU A 44 28.21 14.15 -2.76
C GLU A 44 27.27 15.16 -3.46
N ASP A 45 26.17 14.69 -4.05
CA ASP A 45 25.20 15.51 -4.81
C ASP A 45 25.81 16.27 -6.01
N ILE A 46 26.88 15.72 -6.58
CA ILE A 46 27.54 16.26 -7.78
C ILE A 46 26.96 15.58 -9.01
N LEU A 47 26.46 16.39 -9.96
CA LEU A 47 26.00 15.92 -11.26
C LEU A 47 27.18 15.24 -12.01
N VAL A 48 27.09 13.93 -12.23
CA VAL A 48 28.10 13.14 -12.93
C VAL A 48 27.72 12.83 -14.38
N SER A 49 26.44 12.92 -14.74
CA SER A 49 25.96 12.67 -16.10
C SER A 49 24.65 13.39 -16.39
N ASP A 50 24.52 13.87 -17.62
CA ASP A 50 23.31 14.48 -18.18
C ASP A 50 22.95 13.77 -19.49
N ASN A 51 21.82 13.05 -19.51
CA ASN A 51 21.41 12.20 -20.64
C ASN A 51 22.51 11.24 -21.11
N GLY A 52 23.26 10.67 -20.16
CA GLY A 52 24.34 9.73 -20.46
C GLY A 52 25.64 10.38 -20.95
N LYS A 53 25.69 11.72 -21.03
CA LYS A 53 26.87 12.49 -21.43
C LYS A 53 27.53 13.13 -20.22
N LYS A 54 28.86 13.30 -20.27
CA LYS A 54 29.57 14.09 -19.25
C LYS A 54 28.97 15.51 -19.23
N PRO A 55 28.68 16.07 -18.05
CA PRO A 55 28.16 17.43 -17.96
C PRO A 55 29.14 18.39 -18.64
N GLU A 56 28.66 19.19 -19.58
CA GLU A 56 29.48 20.27 -20.13
C GLU A 56 29.85 21.21 -19.00
N LYS A 57 31.15 21.41 -18.76
CA LYS A 57 31.64 22.48 -17.88
C LYS A 57 31.37 23.82 -18.56
N LYS A 58 30.12 24.27 -18.55
CA LYS A 58 29.80 25.65 -18.95
C LYS A 58 30.36 26.55 -17.86
N GLN A 59 31.37 27.35 -18.22
CA GLN A 59 31.72 28.53 -17.41
C GLN A 59 30.43 29.32 -17.23
N SER A 60 29.99 29.42 -15.97
CA SER A 60 28.78 30.12 -15.56
C SER A 60 28.81 31.56 -16.09
N LYS A 61 28.15 31.78 -17.23
CA LYS A 61 27.48 33.06 -17.49
C LYS A 61 26.10 32.93 -16.88
N SER A 62 25.93 33.62 -15.76
CA SER A 62 24.64 33.90 -15.15
C SER A 62 23.73 34.49 -16.23
N LEU A 63 22.72 33.73 -16.64
CA LEU A 63 21.57 34.24 -17.36
C LEU A 63 20.30 33.66 -16.71
N ILE A 64 19.64 34.54 -15.94
CA ILE A 64 18.18 34.74 -15.89
C ILE A 64 17.38 33.53 -15.37
N THR A 65 17.17 33.45 -14.06
CA THR A 65 15.93 33.83 -13.34
C THR A 65 14.67 33.04 -13.77
N SER A 66 14.48 31.86 -13.18
CA SER A 66 13.21 31.52 -12.54
C SER A 66 13.55 30.99 -11.14
N LYS A 67 13.25 31.77 -10.09
CA LYS A 67 13.37 31.31 -8.71
C LYS A 67 12.21 30.36 -8.44
N THR A 68 12.32 29.12 -8.89
CA THR A 68 11.55 28.03 -8.32
C THR A 68 12.49 27.34 -7.36
N THR A 69 12.37 27.68 -6.07
CA THR A 69 13.07 26.94 -5.02
C THR A 69 12.19 25.75 -4.67
N CYS A 70 12.62 24.56 -5.11
CA CYS A 70 12.06 23.32 -4.63
C CYS A 70 12.88 22.86 -3.41
N VAL A 71 12.19 22.60 -2.31
CA VAL A 71 12.74 22.02 -1.09
C VAL A 71 12.34 20.55 -1.06
N HIS A 72 13.33 19.68 -0.90
CA HIS A 72 13.10 18.26 -0.68
C HIS A 72 12.85 18.03 0.80
N TRP A 73 11.74 17.40 1.11
CA TRP A 73 11.34 17.03 2.46
C TRP A 73 11.35 15.51 2.59
N GLY A 74 11.80 15.03 3.74
CA GLY A 74 11.70 13.63 4.12
C GLY A 74 11.14 13.53 5.52
N TYR A 75 10.21 12.60 5.74
CA TYR A 75 9.79 12.21 7.07
C TYR A 75 10.63 11.01 7.53
N PHE A 76 11.30 11.19 8.66
CA PHE A 76 12.18 10.18 9.25
C PHE A 76 11.60 9.68 10.56
N LEU A 77 11.65 8.36 10.76
CA LEU A 77 11.50 7.77 12.07
C LEU A 77 12.89 7.53 12.65
N THR A 78 13.16 8.17 13.78
CA THR A 78 14.39 7.96 14.54
C THR A 78 14.19 6.81 15.50
N ASN A 79 15.04 5.78 15.38
CA ASN A 79 15.14 4.75 16.39
C ASN A 79 15.79 5.37 17.64
N ASN A 80 15.02 5.55 18.72
CA ASN A 80 15.48 6.23 19.93
C ASN A 80 16.61 5.51 20.70
N GLU A 81 16.83 4.21 20.44
CA GLU A 81 17.87 3.43 21.11
C GLU A 81 19.21 3.48 20.37
N THR A 82 19.16 3.49 19.03
CA THR A 82 20.36 3.45 18.17
C THR A 82 20.71 4.80 17.58
N GLY A 83 19.78 5.75 17.59
CA GLY A 83 19.88 7.04 16.91
C GLY A 83 19.81 6.93 15.38
N GLN A 84 19.43 5.76 14.85
CA GLN A 84 19.37 5.54 13.41
C GLN A 84 18.04 6.06 12.84
N ASP A 85 18.14 6.91 11.81
CA ASP A 85 16.99 7.46 11.08
C ASP A 85 16.57 6.56 9.91
N TRP A 86 15.26 6.42 9.74
CA TRP A 86 14.64 5.63 8.68
C TRP A 86 13.74 6.55 7.86
N LEU A 87 14.07 6.76 6.58
CA LEU A 87 13.21 7.52 5.68
C LEU A 87 11.91 6.72 5.45
N VAL A 88 10.79 7.28 5.89
CA VAL A 88 9.48 6.66 5.73
C VAL A 88 8.87 7.05 4.39
N TYR A 89 8.96 8.34 4.05
CA TYR A 89 8.56 8.87 2.76
C TYR A 89 9.23 10.22 2.52
N ASP A 90 9.38 10.61 1.26
CA ASP A 90 9.91 11.90 0.83
C ASP A 90 8.98 12.57 -0.19
N TRP A 91 9.06 13.90 -0.27
CA TRP A 91 8.32 14.69 -1.24
C TRP A 91 9.05 16.00 -1.55
N TRP A 92 8.65 16.67 -2.62
CA TRP A 92 9.18 17.98 -2.98
C TRP A 92 8.11 19.04 -2.78
N GLU A 93 8.47 20.13 -2.12
CA GLU A 93 7.66 21.34 -2.04
C GLU A 93 8.31 22.42 -2.88
N CYS A 94 7.66 22.84 -3.96
CA CYS A 94 8.16 23.87 -4.85
C CYS A 94 7.36 25.15 -4.64
N ASP A 95 8.07 26.24 -4.34
CA ASP A 95 7.47 27.58 -4.32
C ASP A 95 7.30 28.06 -5.76
N TRP A 96 6.09 27.87 -6.28
CA TRP A 96 5.66 28.43 -7.56
C TRP A 96 5.17 29.84 -7.26
N GLY A 97 6.10 30.81 -7.21
CA GLY A 97 5.80 32.21 -6.88
C GLY A 97 4.50 32.67 -7.55
N ALA A 98 3.46 32.82 -6.73
CA ALA A 98 2.14 33.23 -7.16
C ALA A 98 2.14 34.76 -7.30
N ASP A 99 2.31 35.23 -8.54
CA ASP A 99 1.54 36.36 -9.05
C ASP A 99 0.63 35.76 -10.12
N ASP A 100 -0.60 35.44 -9.75
CA ASP A 100 -1.73 35.43 -10.67
C ASP A 100 -3.03 35.57 -9.87
N ASP A 101 -3.84 36.50 -10.34
CA ASP A 101 -5.02 37.06 -9.70
C ASP A 101 -6.08 36.02 -9.29
N GLU A 102 -6.72 36.34 -8.18
CA GLU A 102 -7.96 35.75 -7.68
C GLU A 102 -9.08 35.88 -8.73
N GLN A 103 -9.27 34.85 -9.58
CA GLN A 103 -10.47 34.74 -10.41
C GLN A 103 -11.64 34.24 -9.56
N LEU A 104 -12.56 35.16 -9.28
CA LEU A 104 -13.90 34.88 -8.75
C LEU A 104 -14.66 33.89 -9.66
N PRO A 105 -15.47 32.99 -9.10
CA PRO A 105 -16.29 32.09 -9.89
C PRO A 105 -17.41 32.85 -10.61
N PRO A 106 -17.77 32.50 -11.86
CA PRO A 106 -18.95 33.06 -12.50
C PRO A 106 -20.23 32.54 -11.84
N ASP A 107 -21.04 33.48 -11.39
CA ASP A 107 -22.42 33.31 -10.95
C ASP A 107 -23.32 32.75 -12.08
N GLY A 108 -24.17 31.80 -11.71
CA GLY A 108 -25.57 31.70 -12.14
C GLY A 108 -25.91 31.47 -13.63
N GLY A 109 -26.40 30.27 -13.96
CA GLY A 109 -27.20 30.04 -15.17
C GLY A 109 -27.87 28.67 -15.17
N GLY A 110 -29.16 28.63 -14.86
CA GLY A 110 -29.98 27.42 -14.84
C GLY A 110 -30.70 27.08 -16.16
N GLY A 111 -31.34 25.89 -16.17
CA GLY A 111 -32.24 25.36 -17.21
C GLY A 111 -31.60 24.21 -17.98
N GLY A 112 -32.22 23.08 -18.28
CA GLY A 112 -33.59 22.57 -18.15
C GLY A 112 -33.64 21.24 -18.94
N GLY A 113 -34.59 20.37 -18.61
CA GLY A 113 -34.62 18.94 -18.94
C GLY A 113 -34.63 18.54 -20.44
N GLY A 114 -34.40 17.24 -20.66
CA GLY A 114 -34.60 16.59 -21.96
C GLY A 114 -34.22 15.10 -21.90
N GLY A 115 -35.21 14.24 -21.66
CA GLY A 115 -35.05 12.79 -21.73
C GLY A 115 -34.80 12.30 -23.16
N GLY A 116 -33.99 11.27 -23.29
CA GLY A 116 -33.74 10.55 -24.53
C GLY A 116 -33.10 9.21 -24.22
N SER A 117 -33.83 8.14 -24.52
CA SER A 117 -33.49 6.74 -24.32
C SER A 117 -32.13 6.38 -24.95
N ALA A 118 -31.21 5.86 -24.14
CA ALA A 118 -30.02 5.19 -24.66
C ALA A 118 -30.39 3.76 -25.10
N PRO A 119 -29.88 3.28 -26.24
CA PRO A 119 -30.03 1.89 -26.66
C PRO A 119 -29.32 0.97 -25.67
N LEU A 120 -29.87 -0.24 -25.50
CA LEU A 120 -29.18 -1.36 -24.85
C LEU A 120 -27.86 -1.59 -25.59
N ASP A 121 -26.76 -1.16 -24.97
CA ASP A 121 -25.40 -1.39 -25.45
C ASP A 121 -24.79 -2.48 -24.55
N ASP A 122 -24.59 -3.64 -25.16
CA ASP A 122 -23.66 -4.70 -24.82
C ASP A 122 -23.01 -4.59 -23.43
N ALA A 123 -23.78 -4.94 -22.40
CA ALA A 123 -23.23 -5.48 -21.16
C ALA A 123 -22.66 -6.87 -21.47
N GLU A 124 -21.59 -6.92 -22.27
CA GLU A 124 -20.59 -7.97 -22.10
C GLU A 124 -20.22 -7.94 -20.63
N VAL A 125 -20.50 -9.05 -19.96
CA VAL A 125 -20.08 -9.34 -18.60
C VAL A 125 -18.59 -9.00 -18.54
N ILE A 126 -18.23 -7.86 -17.95
CA ILE A 126 -16.90 -7.66 -17.44
C ILE A 126 -16.79 -8.75 -16.36
N GLU A 127 -16.19 -9.87 -16.71
CA GLU A 127 -15.91 -10.93 -15.75
C GLU A 127 -14.95 -10.34 -14.71
N ASP A 128 -15.51 -9.87 -13.59
CA ASP A 128 -14.73 -9.45 -12.43
C ASP A 128 -13.84 -10.64 -12.05
N GLN A 129 -12.51 -10.48 -12.11
CA GLN A 129 -11.58 -11.53 -11.73
C GLN A 129 -11.51 -11.68 -10.20
N ILE A 130 -12.31 -10.92 -9.45
CA ILE A 130 -12.61 -11.17 -8.05
C ILE A 130 -13.89 -12.03 -7.94
N ASN A 131 -13.70 -13.31 -7.64
CA ASN A 131 -14.80 -14.21 -7.31
C ASN A 131 -15.05 -14.17 -5.80
N ASP A 132 -16.15 -13.53 -5.40
CA ASP A 132 -16.55 -13.38 -4.00
C ASP A 132 -17.75 -14.25 -3.60
N ILE A 133 -18.20 -15.17 -4.47
CA ILE A 133 -19.46 -15.90 -4.28
C ILE A 133 -19.52 -16.63 -2.93
N GLY A 134 -18.37 -17.08 -2.43
CA GLY A 134 -18.22 -17.78 -1.14
C GLY A 134 -18.13 -16.87 0.10
N LEU A 135 -18.27 -15.55 -0.04
CA LEU A 135 -18.38 -14.61 1.08
C LEU A 135 -19.83 -14.48 1.56
N ASP A 136 -20.01 -14.21 2.85
CA ASP A 136 -21.31 -13.90 3.41
C ASP A 136 -21.72 -12.44 3.12
N PRO A 137 -23.00 -12.05 3.31
CA PRO A 137 -23.48 -10.72 2.95
C PRO A 137 -22.68 -9.57 3.61
N CYS A 138 -22.31 -9.69 4.88
CA CYS A 138 -21.54 -8.65 5.56
C CYS A 138 -20.13 -8.51 4.95
N THR A 139 -19.44 -9.62 4.72
CA THR A 139 -18.07 -9.59 4.16
C THR A 139 -18.08 -9.09 2.71
N LYS A 140 -19.13 -9.40 1.94
CA LYS A 140 -19.32 -8.84 0.59
C LYS A 140 -19.54 -7.34 0.61
N ASP A 141 -20.44 -6.84 1.46
CA ASP A 141 -20.69 -5.41 1.57
C ASP A 141 -19.41 -4.64 1.95
N ILE A 142 -18.57 -5.22 2.81
CA ILE A 142 -17.25 -4.66 3.14
C ILE A 142 -16.33 -4.63 1.91
N LEU A 143 -16.25 -5.71 1.14
CA LEU A 143 -15.46 -5.75 -0.10
C LEU A 143 -15.94 -4.68 -1.09
N ASP A 144 -17.25 -4.57 -1.29
CA ASP A 144 -17.85 -3.58 -2.19
C ASP A 144 -17.53 -2.15 -1.73
N GLN A 145 -17.58 -1.87 -0.43
CA GLN A 145 -17.18 -0.58 0.11
C GLN A 145 -15.69 -0.30 -0.10
N LEU A 146 -14.81 -1.30 0.08
CA LEU A 146 -13.37 -1.17 -0.14
C LEU A 146 -13.01 -0.93 -1.62
N LYS A 147 -13.72 -1.60 -2.55
CA LYS A 147 -13.58 -1.38 -4.01
C LYS A 147 -13.87 0.07 -4.41
N ASN A 148 -14.80 0.72 -3.71
CA ASN A 148 -15.36 2.02 -4.06
C ASN A 148 -14.78 3.21 -3.25
N LEU A 149 -13.68 3.00 -2.49
CA LEU A 149 -13.01 4.10 -1.79
C LEU A 149 -12.40 5.11 -2.78
N GLY A 150 -12.25 6.37 -2.36
CA GLY A 150 -11.94 7.52 -3.21
C GLY A 150 -10.51 7.58 -3.79
N GLY A 151 -9.75 6.48 -3.70
CA GLY A 151 -8.38 6.39 -4.23
C GLY A 151 -7.32 5.88 -3.26
N GLY A 152 -7.69 5.18 -2.18
CA GLY A 152 -6.72 4.52 -1.29
C GLY A 152 -5.96 3.38 -1.98
N ASP A 153 -4.71 3.13 -1.57
CA ASP A 153 -3.83 2.15 -2.25
C ASP A 153 -4.41 0.73 -2.27
N ILE A 154 -5.26 0.35 -1.30
CA ILE A 154 -5.95 -0.96 -1.31
C ILE A 154 -6.97 -1.07 -2.43
N ALA A 155 -7.73 0.00 -2.71
CA ALA A 155 -8.65 0.01 -3.85
C ALA A 155 -7.86 -0.10 -5.18
N GLU A 156 -6.69 0.53 -5.25
CA GLU A 156 -5.78 0.40 -6.40
C GLU A 156 -5.20 -1.02 -6.52
N MET A 157 -4.83 -1.67 -5.41
CA MET A 157 -4.42 -3.07 -5.41
C MET A 157 -5.54 -4.01 -5.86
N LEU A 158 -6.79 -3.73 -5.49
CA LEU A 158 -7.96 -4.49 -5.96
C LEU A 158 -8.17 -4.34 -7.48
N LYS A 159 -7.85 -3.17 -8.06
CA LYS A 159 -7.81 -3.01 -9.52
C LYS A 159 -6.73 -3.86 -10.20
N ARG A 160 -5.89 -4.59 -9.48
CA ARG A 160 -5.08 -5.63 -10.11
C ARG A 160 -5.90 -6.86 -10.48
N PHE A 161 -7.05 -7.07 -9.83
CA PHE A 161 -7.91 -8.25 -9.96
C PHE A 161 -9.30 -7.93 -10.54
N SER A 162 -9.57 -6.68 -10.93
CA SER A 162 -10.90 -6.27 -11.42
C SER A 162 -11.00 -5.73 -12.85
N PRO A 163 -9.96 -5.18 -13.52
CA PRO A 163 -10.13 -4.58 -14.83
C PRO A 163 -10.16 -5.64 -15.93
N PRO A 164 -10.85 -5.34 -17.05
CA PRO A 164 -10.74 -6.12 -18.28
C PRO A 164 -9.27 -6.31 -18.67
N GLY A 165 -8.83 -7.56 -18.80
CA GLY A 165 -7.44 -7.91 -19.11
C GLY A 165 -6.51 -8.09 -17.90
N SER A 166 -7.02 -8.03 -16.66
CA SER A 166 -6.29 -8.62 -15.53
C SER A 166 -6.05 -10.10 -15.83
N ILE A 167 -4.80 -10.53 -15.68
CA ILE A 167 -4.43 -11.94 -15.79
C ILE A 167 -4.57 -12.67 -14.47
N TYR A 168 -4.82 -11.97 -13.35
CA TYR A 168 -4.86 -12.57 -12.01
C TYR A 168 -6.29 -12.72 -11.51
N ASN A 169 -6.64 -13.91 -11.05
CA ASN A 169 -7.91 -14.19 -10.37
C ASN A 169 -7.73 -14.17 -8.85
N LEU A 170 -8.62 -13.47 -8.16
CA LEU A 170 -8.71 -13.49 -6.71
C LEU A 170 -10.01 -14.18 -6.28
N ASN A 171 -9.89 -15.38 -5.71
CA ASN A 171 -11.03 -16.10 -5.14
C ASN A 171 -11.12 -15.81 -3.64
N MET A 172 -12.17 -15.10 -3.22
CA MET A 172 -12.43 -14.76 -1.83
C MET A 172 -13.56 -15.62 -1.27
N ILE A 173 -13.27 -16.40 -0.24
CA ILE A 173 -14.24 -17.32 0.38
C ILE A 173 -14.17 -17.29 1.90
N THR A 174 -15.27 -17.66 2.55
CA THR A 174 -15.27 -18.06 3.96
C THR A 174 -15.17 -19.57 4.07
N GLY A 175 -14.20 -20.09 4.83
CA GLY A 175 -13.98 -21.53 4.92
C GLY A 175 -12.93 -21.95 5.96
N PRO A 176 -12.54 -23.24 5.95
CA PRO A 176 -11.47 -23.73 6.80
C PRO A 176 -10.10 -23.16 6.35
N VAL A 177 -9.30 -22.75 7.32
CA VAL A 177 -7.90 -22.31 7.14
C VAL A 177 -6.95 -23.35 7.73
N LYS A 178 -5.67 -23.32 7.34
CA LYS A 178 -4.67 -24.32 7.77
C LYS A 178 -4.38 -24.25 9.27
N ASP A 179 -4.29 -23.04 9.81
CA ASP A 179 -4.16 -22.79 11.25
C ASP A 179 -5.45 -22.17 11.78
N SER A 180 -6.17 -22.86 12.66
CA SER A 180 -7.42 -22.36 13.21
C SER A 180 -7.28 -21.06 14.02
N ASN A 181 -6.06 -20.67 14.38
CA ASN A 181 -5.78 -19.44 15.14
C ASN A 181 -5.64 -18.19 14.28
N VAL A 182 -5.45 -18.32 12.95
CA VAL A 182 -5.40 -17.15 12.05
C VAL A 182 -6.80 -16.69 11.65
N LEU A 183 -6.95 -15.40 11.39
CA LEU A 183 -8.25 -14.82 10.99
C LEU A 183 -8.57 -15.07 9.52
N ALA A 184 -7.55 -15.09 8.68
CA ALA A 184 -7.62 -15.40 7.27
C ALA A 184 -6.27 -15.94 6.79
N GLN A 185 -6.21 -16.38 5.54
CA GLN A 185 -4.97 -16.76 4.87
C GLN A 185 -5.08 -16.46 3.38
N THR A 186 -3.97 -16.05 2.78
CA THR A 186 -3.84 -15.89 1.33
C THR A 186 -2.78 -16.83 0.78
N ASN A 187 -3.10 -17.56 -0.28
CA ASN A 187 -2.21 -18.55 -0.91
C ASN A 187 -2.38 -18.56 -2.43
N SER A 188 -1.30 -18.82 -3.16
CA SER A 188 -1.37 -19.21 -4.57
C SER A 188 -2.11 -20.53 -4.74
N VAL A 189 -2.87 -20.68 -5.83
CA VAL A 189 -3.50 -21.95 -6.19
C VAL A 189 -2.46 -22.90 -6.76
N THR A 190 -2.42 -24.14 -6.25
CA THR A 190 -1.47 -25.15 -6.75
C THR A 190 -1.74 -25.46 -8.22
N GLY A 191 -0.73 -25.30 -9.07
CA GLY A 191 -0.84 -25.53 -10.52
C GLY A 191 -1.31 -24.32 -11.32
N SER A 192 -1.49 -23.16 -10.68
CA SER A 192 -1.80 -21.90 -11.34
C SER A 192 -0.77 -20.82 -10.96
N SER A 193 -0.39 -19.98 -11.93
CA SER A 193 0.45 -18.79 -11.70
C SER A 193 -0.38 -17.51 -11.58
N THR A 194 -1.68 -17.60 -11.83
CA THR A 194 -2.58 -16.45 -11.93
C THR A 194 -3.67 -16.45 -10.87
N ASP A 195 -3.97 -17.61 -10.30
CA ASP A 195 -5.08 -17.74 -9.36
C ASP A 195 -4.58 -17.70 -7.91
N ILE A 196 -5.21 -16.84 -7.12
CA ILE A 196 -4.90 -16.60 -5.72
C ILE A 196 -6.18 -16.84 -4.90
N ASN A 197 -6.04 -17.56 -3.80
CA ASN A 197 -7.11 -17.81 -2.85
C ASN A 197 -6.91 -16.96 -1.59
N LEU A 198 -7.93 -16.20 -1.23
CA LEU A 198 -8.05 -15.50 0.05
C LEU A 198 -9.19 -16.16 0.83
N ILE A 199 -8.86 -16.76 1.97
CA ILE A 199 -9.79 -17.58 2.76
C ILE A 199 -9.93 -16.96 4.14
N PHE A 200 -11.11 -16.42 4.43
CA PHE A 200 -11.46 -16.02 5.79
C PHE A 200 -11.80 -17.25 6.63
N ASN A 201 -11.27 -17.31 7.85
CA ASN A 201 -11.57 -18.39 8.77
C ASN A 201 -13.05 -18.35 9.17
N GLU A 202 -13.77 -19.41 8.85
CA GLU A 202 -15.20 -19.53 9.12
C GLU A 202 -15.54 -19.36 10.61
N ASN A 203 -14.70 -19.86 11.52
CA ASN A 203 -14.93 -19.69 12.96
C ASN A 203 -14.83 -18.23 13.38
N TYR A 204 -13.92 -17.48 12.76
CA TYR A 204 -13.77 -16.04 12.99
C TYR A 204 -14.98 -15.28 12.44
N ILE A 205 -15.32 -15.44 11.15
CA ILE A 205 -16.44 -14.74 10.52
C ILE A 205 -17.78 -15.03 11.20
N LYS A 206 -17.97 -16.25 11.70
CA LYS A 206 -19.18 -16.66 12.42
C LYS A 206 -19.15 -16.37 13.93
N GLY A 207 -18.07 -15.79 14.47
CA GLY A 207 -17.94 -15.51 15.91
C GLY A 207 -18.02 -16.77 16.78
N LYS A 208 -17.50 -17.90 16.31
CA LYS A 208 -17.58 -19.17 17.04
C LYS A 208 -16.89 -19.05 18.40
N ASN A 209 -17.59 -19.47 19.45
CA ASN A 209 -17.17 -19.36 20.85
C ASN A 209 -17.01 -17.90 21.34
N GLN A 210 -17.56 -16.92 20.62
CA GLN A 210 -17.65 -15.52 21.06
C GLN A 210 -19.12 -15.14 21.26
N SER A 211 -19.38 -14.06 22.00
CA SER A 211 -20.76 -13.58 22.19
C SER A 211 -21.34 -12.91 20.93
N SER A 212 -20.47 -12.47 20.02
CA SER A 212 -20.84 -11.78 18.78
C SER A 212 -19.92 -12.16 17.62
N ARG A 213 -20.39 -11.87 16.41
CA ARG A 213 -19.57 -11.82 15.20
C ARG A 213 -18.58 -10.65 15.28
N PRO A 214 -17.46 -10.70 14.54
CA PRO A 214 -16.51 -9.59 14.48
C PRO A 214 -17.15 -8.33 13.94
N THR A 215 -16.58 -7.17 14.28
CA THR A 215 -16.99 -5.91 13.71
C THR A 215 -16.62 -5.80 12.22
N ASP A 216 -17.34 -4.96 11.49
CA ASP A 216 -17.02 -4.55 10.14
C ASP A 216 -15.58 -4.03 10.01
N LEU A 217 -15.08 -3.26 11.00
CA LEU A 217 -13.68 -2.82 11.05
C LEU A 217 -12.71 -3.99 11.20
N SER A 218 -13.01 -4.98 12.04
CA SER A 218 -12.16 -6.18 12.17
C SER A 218 -12.07 -6.91 10.84
N VAL A 219 -13.20 -7.10 10.16
CA VAL A 219 -13.26 -7.81 8.87
C VAL A 219 -12.60 -7.00 7.75
N ALA A 220 -12.86 -5.69 7.65
CA ALA A 220 -12.22 -4.79 6.69
C ALA A 220 -10.70 -4.74 6.88
N THR A 221 -10.23 -4.64 8.13
CA THR A 221 -8.79 -4.67 8.46
C THR A 221 -8.15 -5.97 8.00
N THR A 222 -8.79 -7.11 8.30
CA THR A 222 -8.32 -8.43 7.87
C THR A 222 -8.30 -8.50 6.35
N MET A 223 -9.35 -8.04 5.67
CA MET A 223 -9.44 -8.06 4.21
C MET A 223 -8.35 -7.22 3.56
N ALA A 224 -8.12 -5.99 4.03
CA ALA A 224 -7.06 -5.13 3.50
C ALA A 224 -5.67 -5.77 3.65
N HIS A 225 -5.40 -6.40 4.80
CA HIS A 225 -4.16 -7.14 5.03
C HIS A 225 -3.97 -8.27 4.02
N GLU A 226 -5.00 -9.08 3.81
CA GLU A 226 -4.94 -10.21 2.89
C GLU A 226 -4.89 -9.77 1.40
N ILE A 227 -5.52 -8.65 1.04
CA ILE A 227 -5.40 -8.05 -0.30
C ILE A 227 -3.94 -7.67 -0.58
N ILE A 228 -3.20 -7.14 0.41
CA ILE A 228 -1.77 -6.87 0.25
C ILE A 228 -1.00 -8.17 0.01
N HIS A 229 -1.31 -9.25 0.74
CA HIS A 229 -0.70 -10.55 0.46
C HIS A 229 -0.98 -11.01 -0.98
N ALA A 230 -2.22 -10.89 -1.46
CA ALA A 230 -2.58 -11.27 -2.83
C ALA A 230 -1.83 -10.40 -3.85
N TYR A 231 -1.76 -9.10 -3.61
CA TYR A 231 -1.00 -8.16 -4.44
C TYR A 231 0.48 -8.55 -4.50
N LEU A 232 1.14 -8.79 -3.36
CA LEU A 232 2.54 -9.21 -3.30
C LEU A 232 2.78 -10.55 -4.02
N ILE A 233 1.88 -11.52 -3.88
CA ILE A 233 1.95 -12.80 -4.61
C ILE A 233 1.87 -12.55 -6.11
N SER A 234 0.94 -11.72 -6.56
CA SER A 234 0.80 -11.43 -8.00
C SER A 234 1.99 -10.66 -8.59
N LEU A 235 2.68 -9.82 -7.80
CA LEU A 235 3.93 -9.20 -8.23
C LEU A 235 5.06 -10.23 -8.34
N LEU A 236 5.11 -11.18 -7.42
CA LEU A 236 6.09 -12.26 -7.43
C LEU A 236 5.91 -13.18 -8.65
N GLU A 237 4.67 -13.48 -9.04
CA GLU A 237 4.40 -14.30 -10.23
C GLU A 237 4.74 -13.57 -11.54
N ASP A 238 4.49 -12.25 -11.64
CA ASP A 238 4.96 -11.43 -12.77
C ASP A 238 6.49 -11.53 -12.89
N TYR A 239 7.18 -11.37 -11.76
CA TYR A 239 8.63 -11.47 -11.73
C TYR A 239 9.15 -12.84 -12.22
N LYS A 240 8.53 -13.93 -11.77
CA LYS A 240 8.89 -15.29 -12.23
C LYS A 240 8.67 -15.49 -13.73
N THR A 241 7.64 -14.85 -14.28
CA THR A 241 7.23 -15.00 -15.68
C THR A 241 8.12 -14.19 -16.63
N CYS A 242 8.61 -13.02 -16.22
CA CYS A 242 9.44 -12.14 -17.05
C CYS A 242 10.88 -12.65 -17.28
N GLY A 243 11.40 -13.55 -16.45
CA GLY A 243 12.78 -14.02 -16.51
C GLY A 243 13.83 -12.92 -16.20
N ASP A 244 15.12 -13.24 -16.38
CA ASP A 244 16.26 -12.33 -16.09
C ASP A 244 16.41 -11.13 -17.06
N LEU A 245 15.48 -10.93 -18.00
CA LEU A 245 15.60 -9.90 -19.03
C LEU A 245 14.87 -8.61 -18.63
N GLU A 246 15.69 -7.60 -18.34
CA GLU A 246 15.38 -6.15 -18.35
C GLU A 246 13.97 -5.72 -17.89
N ILE A 247 13.83 -5.60 -16.57
CA ILE A 247 13.12 -4.52 -15.86
C ILE A 247 11.64 -4.28 -16.25
N CYS A 248 10.74 -4.95 -15.52
CA CYS A 248 9.40 -4.46 -15.22
C CYS A 248 9.43 -3.74 -13.84
N ASP A 249 10.01 -2.54 -13.76
CA ASP A 249 10.34 -1.80 -12.51
C ASP A 249 11.16 -2.57 -11.45
N PHE A 250 12.47 -2.35 -11.50
CA PHE A 250 13.49 -3.17 -10.84
C PHE A 250 13.65 -2.93 -9.33
N PRO A 251 13.62 -1.71 -8.74
CA PRO A 251 13.83 -1.54 -7.29
C PRO A 251 12.70 -2.13 -6.41
N THR A 252 11.46 -2.11 -6.91
CA THR A 252 10.25 -2.57 -6.19
C THR A 252 10.15 -4.11 -6.16
N ILE A 253 10.58 -4.75 -7.24
CA ILE A 253 10.71 -6.21 -7.36
C ILE A 253 12.00 -6.73 -6.66
N TYR A 254 13.05 -5.91 -6.58
CA TYR A 254 14.36 -6.27 -6.02
C TYR A 254 14.36 -6.48 -4.49
N GLU A 255 13.61 -5.71 -3.68
CA GLU A 255 13.43 -6.05 -2.25
C GLU A 255 12.56 -7.31 -2.03
N ALA A 256 11.56 -7.51 -2.88
CA ALA A 256 10.67 -8.67 -2.83
C ALA A 256 11.37 -9.99 -3.24
N TYR A 257 12.42 -9.93 -4.07
CA TYR A 257 13.19 -11.09 -4.55
C TYR A 257 14.48 -11.36 -3.75
N VAL A 258 15.16 -10.33 -3.23
CA VAL A 258 16.44 -10.49 -2.49
C VAL A 258 16.25 -11.19 -1.13
N GLN A 259 15.13 -11.01 -0.43
CA GLN A 259 14.88 -11.73 0.83
C GLN A 259 14.51 -13.20 0.59
N GLN A 260 13.70 -13.48 -0.43
CA GLN A 260 13.23 -14.83 -0.76
C GLN A 260 14.33 -15.77 -1.29
N GLN A 261 15.39 -15.27 -1.95
CA GLN A 261 16.45 -16.09 -2.56
C GLN A 261 17.70 -16.34 -1.67
N ILE A 262 17.88 -15.57 -0.58
CA ILE A 262 19.06 -15.74 0.27
C ILE A 262 18.97 -16.99 1.15
N ASP A 263 17.76 -17.43 1.53
CA ASP A 263 17.61 -18.53 2.50
C ASP A 263 17.09 -19.87 1.94
N LYS A 264 16.58 -19.93 0.70
CA LYS A 264 16.04 -21.16 0.05
C LYS A 264 15.06 -21.98 0.90
N ASP A 265 14.51 -21.38 1.96
CA ASP A 265 13.63 -22.03 2.90
C ASP A 265 12.21 -21.57 2.63
N LYS A 266 11.43 -22.44 1.99
CA LYS A 266 10.03 -22.20 1.66
C LYS A 266 9.14 -21.99 2.90
N SER A 267 9.66 -22.24 4.11
CA SER A 267 8.94 -21.96 5.37
C SER A 267 8.96 -20.48 5.80
N LYS A 268 9.78 -19.62 5.15
CA LYS A 268 9.96 -18.19 5.52
C LYS A 268 9.08 -17.19 4.76
N MET A 269 8.38 -17.63 3.72
CA MET A 269 7.55 -16.74 2.90
C MET A 269 6.50 -15.92 3.68
N PRO A 270 5.76 -16.49 4.65
CA PRO A 270 4.82 -15.71 5.43
C PRO A 270 5.51 -14.63 6.29
N SER A 271 6.68 -14.92 6.89
CA SER A 271 7.40 -13.94 7.72
C SER A 271 7.95 -12.77 6.91
N GLU A 272 8.37 -12.99 5.67
CA GLU A 272 8.92 -11.95 4.79
C GLU A 272 7.83 -10.98 4.33
N HIS A 273 6.64 -11.47 3.97
CA HIS A 273 5.52 -10.61 3.63
C HIS A 273 5.11 -9.72 4.82
N HIS A 274 5.11 -10.26 6.04
CA HIS A 274 4.78 -9.49 7.24
C HIS A 274 5.79 -8.35 7.51
N GLU A 275 7.07 -8.51 7.17
CA GLU A 275 8.07 -7.43 7.25
C GLU A 275 7.82 -6.31 6.25
N VAL A 276 7.50 -6.67 5.00
CA VAL A 276 7.13 -5.69 3.99
C VAL A 276 5.85 -4.95 4.41
N ILE A 277 4.84 -5.67 4.92
CA ILE A 277 3.60 -5.07 5.42
C ILE A 277 3.89 -4.12 6.58
N ALA A 278 4.69 -4.55 7.57
CA ALA A 278 5.09 -3.73 8.72
C ALA A 278 5.73 -2.41 8.29
N LYS A 279 6.66 -2.46 7.31
CA LYS A 279 7.43 -1.28 6.88
C LYS A 279 6.68 -0.37 5.91
N LYS A 280 5.90 -0.93 4.99
CA LYS A 280 5.34 -0.18 3.85
C LYS A 280 3.83 -0.03 3.89
N TYR A 281 3.11 -0.97 4.49
CA TYR A 281 1.66 -1.06 4.32
C TYR A 281 0.83 -0.87 5.59
N VAL A 282 1.42 -0.84 6.78
CA VAL A 282 0.65 -0.53 8.01
C VAL A 282 -0.03 0.84 7.91
N ALA A 283 0.68 1.88 7.48
CA ALA A 283 0.10 3.21 7.30
C ALA A 283 -1.00 3.23 6.23
N VAL A 284 -0.83 2.41 5.17
CA VAL A 284 -1.79 2.25 4.08
C VAL A 284 -3.08 1.59 4.58
N ILE A 285 -2.96 0.50 5.33
CA ILE A 285 -4.09 -0.19 5.95
C ILE A 285 -4.80 0.79 6.90
N ALA A 286 -4.07 1.49 7.77
CA ALA A 286 -4.66 2.41 8.73
C ALA A 286 -5.46 3.53 8.04
N ALA A 287 -4.91 4.16 7.00
CA ALA A 287 -5.61 5.18 6.22
C ALA A 287 -6.84 4.63 5.51
N THR A 288 -6.72 3.44 4.90
CA THR A 288 -7.82 2.75 4.21
C THR A 288 -8.97 2.42 5.16
N ILE A 289 -8.67 1.84 6.33
CA ILE A 289 -9.71 1.45 7.29
C ILE A 289 -10.35 2.69 7.93
N GLN A 290 -9.61 3.78 8.12
CA GLN A 290 -10.19 5.05 8.54
C GLN A 290 -11.15 5.61 7.49
N GLU A 291 -10.77 5.60 6.22
CA GLU A 291 -11.65 6.05 5.13
C GLU A 291 -12.90 5.17 5.04
N PHE A 292 -12.73 3.84 5.11
CA PHE A 292 -13.83 2.88 5.17
C PHE A 292 -14.81 3.22 6.29
N HIS A 293 -14.30 3.47 7.51
CA HIS A 293 -15.14 3.72 8.68
C HIS A 293 -15.83 5.10 8.62
N THR A 294 -15.08 6.14 8.27
CA THR A 294 -15.53 7.53 8.43
C THR A 294 -16.05 8.18 7.15
N LYS A 295 -15.87 7.49 6.01
CA LYS A 295 -16.12 8.01 4.65
C LYS A 295 -15.30 9.27 4.33
N LYS A 296 -14.17 9.45 5.01
CA LYS A 296 -13.25 10.58 4.85
C LYS A 296 -11.84 10.07 4.65
N SER A 297 -11.25 10.38 3.49
CA SER A 297 -9.85 10.07 3.21
C SER A 297 -8.94 10.83 4.18
N VAL A 298 -7.86 10.18 4.58
CA VAL A 298 -6.78 10.79 5.35
C VAL A 298 -5.45 10.61 4.63
N PRO A 299 -4.53 11.59 4.69
CA PRO A 299 -3.20 11.41 4.13
C PRO A 299 -2.46 10.23 4.78
N LEU A 300 -1.58 9.58 4.03
CA LEU A 300 -0.80 8.44 4.50
C LEU A 300 0.05 8.83 5.73
N GLY A 301 -0.02 8.02 6.79
CA GLY A 301 0.68 8.29 8.06
C GLY A 301 -0.06 9.24 9.01
N PHE A 302 -1.22 9.77 8.63
CA PHE A 302 -2.06 10.65 9.46
C PHE A 302 -3.34 9.98 9.98
N ALA A 303 -3.46 8.66 9.80
CA ALA A 303 -4.56 7.91 10.37
C ALA A 303 -4.54 7.98 11.91
N SER A 304 -5.72 8.00 12.53
CA SER A 304 -5.81 8.03 13.99
C SER A 304 -5.25 6.74 14.61
N GLU A 305 -4.85 6.82 15.89
CA GLU A 305 -4.26 5.69 16.62
C GLU A 305 -5.14 4.44 16.58
N ILE A 306 -6.48 4.59 16.62
CA ILE A 306 -7.42 3.47 16.56
C ILE A 306 -7.22 2.62 15.30
N TYR A 307 -7.05 3.25 14.13
CA TYR A 307 -6.88 2.54 12.86
C TYR A 307 -5.45 2.07 12.66
N THR A 308 -4.47 2.79 13.21
CA THR A 308 -3.08 2.34 13.24
C THR A 308 -2.92 1.10 14.11
N ASP A 309 -3.57 1.04 15.27
CA ASP A 309 -3.59 -0.14 16.13
C ASP A 309 -4.25 -1.33 15.43
N LEU A 310 -5.36 -1.09 14.70
CA LEU A 310 -6.00 -2.13 13.91
C LEU A 310 -5.09 -2.64 12.80
N ALA A 311 -4.42 -1.76 12.06
CA ALA A 311 -3.45 -2.15 11.03
C ALA A 311 -2.31 -3.01 11.62
N TRP A 312 -1.72 -2.60 12.75
CA TRP A 312 -0.71 -3.39 13.44
C TRP A 312 -1.24 -4.72 13.99
N SER A 313 -2.52 -4.79 14.36
CA SER A 313 -3.12 -6.02 14.87
C SER A 313 -3.15 -7.15 13.83
N GLY A 314 -3.17 -6.83 12.53
CA GLY A 314 -3.03 -7.82 11.47
C GLY A 314 -1.66 -8.53 11.47
N LEU A 315 -0.66 -7.93 12.11
CA LEU A 315 0.68 -8.50 12.28
C LEU A 315 0.85 -9.15 13.66
N PHE A 316 -0.19 -9.24 14.48
CA PHE A 316 -0.09 -9.79 15.84
C PHE A 316 0.47 -11.23 15.82
N GLY A 317 1.47 -11.47 16.67
CA GLY A 317 2.14 -12.77 16.79
C GLY A 317 3.27 -13.01 15.78
N THR A 318 3.45 -12.13 14.79
CA THR A 318 4.58 -12.21 13.86
C THR A 318 5.90 -11.79 14.51
N SER A 319 7.03 -12.17 13.90
CA SER A 319 8.37 -11.76 14.35
C SER A 319 8.50 -10.23 14.41
N GLU A 320 7.99 -9.53 13.40
CA GLU A 320 8.07 -8.07 13.29
C GLU A 320 7.25 -7.34 14.34
N PHE A 321 6.00 -7.79 14.57
CA PHE A 321 5.19 -7.24 15.64
C PHE A 321 5.85 -7.45 17.01
N ASN A 322 6.34 -8.66 17.29
CA ASN A 322 6.98 -8.96 18.57
C ASN A 322 8.34 -8.25 18.73
N ARG A 323 9.01 -7.89 17.64
CA ARG A 323 10.25 -7.09 17.65
C ARG A 323 9.97 -5.62 17.97
N LEU A 324 8.94 -5.03 17.35
CA LEU A 324 8.58 -3.62 17.54
C LEU A 324 7.79 -3.37 18.84
N TYR A 325 6.96 -4.33 19.22
CA TYR A 325 6.10 -4.31 20.40
C TYR A 325 6.38 -5.53 21.28
N PRO A 326 7.55 -5.63 21.93
CA PRO A 326 7.94 -6.81 22.68
C PRO A 326 7.01 -7.07 23.88
N ASN A 327 6.80 -8.35 24.19
CA ASN A 327 6.06 -8.77 25.38
C ASN A 327 6.93 -8.69 26.65
N ASP A 328 7.47 -7.50 26.91
CA ASP A 328 8.35 -7.21 28.03
C ASP A 328 7.81 -5.96 28.75
N PRO A 329 7.30 -6.09 29.99
CA PRO A 329 6.81 -4.94 30.77
C PRO A 329 7.81 -3.81 31.00
N SER A 330 9.11 -4.07 30.79
CA SER A 330 10.17 -3.04 30.87
C SER A 330 10.39 -2.27 29.57
N SER A 331 9.83 -2.74 28.44
CA SER A 331 9.93 -2.06 27.16
C SER A 331 9.06 -0.79 27.13
N VAL A 332 9.59 0.27 26.53
CA VAL A 332 8.85 1.52 26.30
C VAL A 332 7.61 1.32 25.40
N CYS A 333 7.62 0.30 24.55
CA CYS A 333 6.51 -0.04 23.63
C CYS A 333 5.48 -1.01 24.26
N TYR A 334 5.65 -1.43 25.51
CA TYR A 334 4.76 -2.42 26.13
C TYR A 334 3.31 -1.94 26.23
N ASN A 335 3.10 -0.66 26.57
CA ASN A 335 1.74 -0.10 26.64
C ASN A 335 1.07 -0.05 25.26
N ASP A 336 1.83 0.23 24.20
CA ASP A 336 1.32 0.17 22.82
C ASP A 336 0.93 -1.26 22.47
N ARG A 337 1.75 -2.26 22.83
CA ARG A 337 1.42 -3.68 22.64
C ARG A 337 0.07 -4.02 23.26
N GLU A 338 -0.12 -3.68 24.52
CA GLU A 338 -1.36 -3.97 25.26
C GLU A 338 -2.56 -3.24 24.63
N ARG A 339 -2.38 -1.98 24.22
CA ARG A 339 -3.44 -1.21 23.53
C ARG A 339 -3.84 -1.88 22.20
N ILE A 340 -2.86 -2.24 21.37
CA ILE A 340 -3.08 -2.91 20.07
C ILE A 340 -3.78 -4.26 20.27
N ILE A 341 -3.33 -5.08 21.23
CA ILE A 341 -3.94 -6.39 21.52
C ILE A 341 -5.37 -6.24 22.05
N ASN A 342 -5.61 -5.27 22.94
CA ASN A 342 -6.95 -5.02 23.45
C ASN A 342 -7.88 -4.51 22.34
N ARG A 343 -7.39 -3.62 21.46
CA ARG A 343 -8.14 -3.16 20.28
C ARG A 343 -8.49 -4.32 19.35
N PHE A 344 -7.50 -5.18 19.05
CA PHE A 344 -7.69 -6.40 18.25
C PHE A 344 -8.82 -7.28 18.80
N TYR A 345 -8.73 -7.69 20.06
CA TYR A 345 -9.75 -8.56 20.65
C TYR A 345 -11.10 -7.87 20.83
N SER A 346 -11.10 -6.54 21.01
CA SER A 346 -12.33 -5.77 21.11
C SER A 346 -13.11 -5.78 19.79
N GLU A 347 -12.45 -5.47 18.66
CA GLU A 347 -13.09 -5.53 17.34
C GLU A 347 -13.40 -6.96 16.89
N LYS A 348 -12.46 -7.90 17.10
CA LYS A 348 -12.61 -9.31 16.71
C LYS A 348 -13.80 -9.99 17.38
N ASN A 349 -14.04 -9.70 18.65
CA ASN A 349 -15.12 -10.33 19.42
C ASN A 349 -16.35 -9.42 19.56
N ALA A 350 -16.25 -8.17 19.08
CA ALA A 350 -17.21 -7.10 19.32
C ALA A 350 -17.59 -6.93 20.81
N GLU A 351 -16.57 -6.95 21.67
CA GLU A 351 -16.71 -6.89 23.13
C GLU A 351 -15.78 -5.84 23.74
N LEU A 352 -16.13 -5.34 24.93
CA LEU A 352 -15.23 -4.51 25.73
C LEU A 352 -13.98 -5.32 26.13
N ARG A 353 -12.78 -4.77 25.91
CA ARG A 353 -11.51 -5.34 26.36
C ARG A 353 -10.70 -4.29 27.11
N GLY A 354 -10.48 -4.51 28.40
CA GLY A 354 -9.93 -3.49 29.29
C GLY A 354 -10.86 -2.26 29.31
N VAL A 355 -10.35 -1.12 28.84
CA VAL A 355 -11.09 0.14 28.71
C VAL A 355 -11.57 0.42 27.28
N LEU A 356 -11.22 -0.45 26.31
CA LEU A 356 -11.51 -0.23 24.90
C LEU A 356 -12.83 -0.90 24.50
N THR A 357 -13.78 -0.08 24.07
CA THR A 357 -15.00 -0.54 23.41
C THR A 357 -14.76 -0.76 21.91
N PRO A 358 -15.48 -1.70 21.27
CA PRO A 358 -15.45 -1.83 19.82
C PRO A 358 -15.88 -0.52 19.18
N THR A 359 -15.17 -0.13 18.14
CA THR A 359 -15.43 1.06 17.33
C THR A 359 -16.30 0.70 16.14
N GLY A 360 -16.05 -0.48 15.54
CA GLY A 360 -16.84 -0.98 14.43
C GLY A 360 -18.18 -1.54 14.87
N ILE A 361 -19.02 -1.82 13.88
CA ILE A 361 -20.36 -2.39 14.07
C ILE A 361 -20.27 -3.90 13.85
N PRO A 362 -20.81 -4.75 14.75
CA PRO A 362 -20.84 -6.20 14.55
C PRO A 362 -21.45 -6.56 13.20
N CYS A 363 -20.80 -7.45 12.45
CA CYS A 363 -21.39 -8.04 11.25
C CYS A 363 -22.67 -8.80 11.61
N VAL A 364 -23.83 -8.22 11.32
CA VAL A 364 -25.13 -8.90 11.50
C VAL A 364 -25.46 -9.75 10.27
N LYS A 365 -26.41 -10.68 10.43
CA LYS A 365 -26.89 -11.55 9.34
C LYS A 365 -27.87 -10.83 8.43
#